data_AF-A0A0N4YFG9-F1
#
_entry.id   AF-A0A0N4YFG9-F1
#
_cell.length_a   1.000
_cell.length_b   1.000
_cell.length_c   1.000
_cell.angle_alpha   90.00
_cell.angle_beta   90.00
_cell.angle_gamma   90.00
#
_symmetry.space_group_name_H-M   'P 1'
#
loop_
_entity.id
_entity.type
_entity.pdbx_description
1 polymer ?
#
loop_
_entity_poly.entity_id
_entity_poly.type
_entity_poly.pdbx_seq_one_letter_code
_entity_poly.pdbx_strand_id
1 'polypeptide(L)'
;MREVIDRPPTKGSIVVQCAATRAWKVRERLHNSPDLSRIIGVKLEDHLTEEQKAVSRAFEHLAHTSLFASHRLFRLENVSQFAELLPPNIFGLFHPFVVQFFKRSYVSSTASMLTWTGIGKHSRDEQIGIGSDDIRAISNFLGTKHYFCGFKPTRIDAAMFAVLAQIVYAPFDNEHLEIVKRECPNIMEYVERIKNRYWPDWGDATTKFTMDSNWRKRPKGYVPSTGTGSNGSPTAKKNTE
;
A
#
# COMPACT_ATOMS: atom_id res chain seq x y z
N MET A 1 -11.24 -16.45 -15.28
CA MET A 1 -10.85 -16.87 -13.92
C MET A 1 -9.67 -17.84 -13.91
N ARG A 2 -9.66 -18.92 -14.69
CA ARG A 2 -8.54 -19.90 -14.69
C ARG A 2 -7.20 -19.37 -15.23
N GLU A 3 -7.20 -18.48 -16.22
CA GLU A 3 -5.94 -17.88 -16.76
C GLU A 3 -5.21 -16.91 -15.81
N VAL A 4 -5.83 -16.51 -14.68
CA VAL A 4 -5.23 -15.62 -13.68
C VAL A 4 -4.49 -16.42 -12.60
N ILE A 5 -4.86 -17.71 -12.43
CA ILE A 5 -4.31 -18.61 -11.40
C ILE A 5 -2.91 -19.12 -11.80
N ASP A 6 -2.63 -19.20 -13.10
CA ASP A 6 -1.38 -19.79 -13.64
C ASP A 6 -0.29 -18.77 -14.02
N ARG A 7 -0.48 -17.46 -13.77
CA ARG A 7 0.62 -16.50 -14.03
C ARG A 7 1.66 -16.60 -12.92
N PRO A 8 2.93 -16.96 -13.23
CA PRO A 8 3.97 -16.96 -12.21
C PRO A 8 4.07 -15.57 -11.57
N PRO A 9 4.34 -15.49 -10.25
CA PRO A 9 4.46 -14.21 -9.56
C PRO A 9 5.53 -13.39 -10.28
N THR A 10 5.10 -12.36 -10.99
CA THR A 10 6.01 -11.45 -11.68
C THR A 10 6.82 -10.77 -10.58
N LYS A 11 8.16 -10.96 -10.62
CA LYS A 11 9.13 -10.43 -9.65
C LYS A 11 8.84 -8.95 -9.38
N GLY A 12 8.11 -8.67 -8.31
CA GLY A 12 7.45 -7.38 -8.21
C GLY A 12 7.01 -7.09 -6.80
N SER A 13 7.95 -7.00 -5.86
CA SER A 13 7.60 -6.73 -4.46
C SER A 13 8.44 -5.63 -3.80
N ILE A 14 9.53 -5.17 -4.43
CA ILE A 14 10.24 -4.01 -3.90
C ILE A 14 9.54 -2.66 -4.13
N VAL A 15 8.64 -2.56 -5.10
CA VAL A 15 7.84 -1.34 -5.30
C VAL A 15 6.42 -1.45 -4.81
N VAL A 16 5.93 -2.62 -4.40
CA VAL A 16 4.80 -2.65 -3.45
C VAL A 16 5.27 -2.06 -2.12
N GLN A 17 6.53 -2.30 -1.74
CA GLN A 17 7.20 -1.56 -0.66
C GLN A 17 7.36 -0.07 -1.00
N CYS A 18 7.81 0.34 -2.19
CA CYS A 18 7.91 1.78 -2.51
C CYS A 18 6.54 2.48 -2.70
N ALA A 19 5.48 1.78 -3.09
CA ALA A 19 4.11 2.29 -3.17
C ALA A 19 3.50 2.37 -1.75
N ALA A 20 3.69 1.34 -0.93
CA ALA A 20 3.36 1.35 0.49
C ALA A 20 4.21 2.36 1.27
N THR A 21 5.48 2.59 0.89
CA THR A 21 6.41 3.57 1.49
C THR A 21 6.14 4.97 0.95
N ARG A 22 5.64 5.14 -0.28
CA ARG A 22 5.08 6.42 -0.77
C ARG A 22 3.78 6.71 -0.03
N ALA A 23 2.88 5.74 0.13
CA ALA A 23 1.68 5.85 0.96
C ALA A 23 2.02 6.07 2.45
N TRP A 24 3.14 5.52 2.95
CA TRP A 24 3.61 5.67 4.31
C TRP A 24 4.40 6.97 4.54
N LYS A 25 5.17 7.47 3.56
CA LYS A 25 5.71 8.85 3.56
C LYS A 25 4.58 9.87 3.46
N VAL A 26 3.50 9.52 2.75
CA VAL A 26 2.24 10.27 2.81
C VAL A 26 1.67 10.18 4.24
N ARG A 27 1.62 9.01 4.90
CA ARG A 27 1.17 8.83 6.29
C ARG A 27 2.00 9.52 7.38
N GLU A 28 3.33 9.43 7.34
CA GLU A 28 4.23 10.05 8.32
C GLU A 28 4.17 11.60 8.20
N ARG A 29 3.88 12.10 6.99
CA ARG A 29 3.45 13.49 6.75
C ARG A 29 1.98 13.77 7.12
N LEU A 30 1.10 12.77 7.13
CA LEU A 30 -0.32 12.89 7.53
C LEU A 30 -0.52 12.90 9.06
N HIS A 31 0.26 12.13 9.82
CA HIS A 31 0.07 12.00 11.27
C HIS A 31 0.49 13.26 12.05
N ASN A 32 1.40 14.06 11.47
CA ASN A 32 1.91 15.32 12.03
C ASN A 32 1.36 16.58 11.34
N SER A 33 0.33 16.50 10.49
CA SER A 33 -0.17 17.68 9.80
C SER A 33 -1.68 17.65 9.57
N PRO A 34 -2.45 18.58 10.17
CA PRO A 34 -3.84 18.89 9.77
C PRO A 34 -3.95 19.50 8.35
N ASP A 35 -2.97 19.25 7.48
CA ASP A 35 -2.55 20.16 6.42
C ASP A 35 -2.52 19.52 5.03
N LEU A 36 -2.87 18.24 4.83
CA LEU A 36 -2.81 17.66 3.47
C LEU A 36 -3.83 18.31 2.52
N SER A 37 -4.99 18.70 3.03
CA SER A 37 -5.97 19.53 2.31
C SER A 37 -5.44 20.94 2.01
N ARG A 38 -4.54 21.48 2.85
CA ARG A 38 -3.89 22.78 2.67
C ARG A 38 -2.68 22.71 1.73
N ILE A 39 -1.89 21.63 1.77
CA ILE A 39 -0.71 21.38 0.90
C ILE A 39 -1.13 21.05 -0.53
N ILE A 40 -2.19 20.26 -0.69
CA ILE A 40 -2.71 19.87 -2.02
C ILE A 40 -3.79 20.86 -2.48
N GLY A 41 -4.27 21.74 -1.60
CA GLY A 41 -5.34 22.70 -1.88
C GLY A 41 -6.70 22.06 -2.20
N VAL A 42 -6.83 20.74 -2.01
CA VAL A 42 -8.02 19.96 -2.36
C VAL A 42 -8.64 19.40 -1.09
N LYS A 43 -9.89 19.77 -0.85
CA LYS A 43 -10.71 19.20 0.22
C LYS A 43 -11.21 17.81 -0.21
N LEU A 44 -10.44 16.78 0.12
CA LEU A 44 -10.62 15.43 -0.42
C LEU A 44 -11.89 14.74 0.13
N GLU A 45 -12.27 15.03 1.38
CA GLU A 45 -13.23 14.24 2.17
C GLU A 45 -14.41 15.05 2.75
N ASP A 46 -14.65 16.27 2.26
CA ASP A 46 -15.76 17.14 2.72
C ASP A 46 -17.15 16.54 2.48
N HIS A 47 -17.24 15.61 1.54
CA HIS A 47 -18.47 14.90 1.17
C HIS A 47 -18.81 13.74 2.12
N LEU A 48 -17.93 13.42 3.08
CA LEU A 48 -18.11 12.32 4.02
C LEU A 48 -18.88 12.77 5.26
N THR A 49 -19.78 11.92 5.74
CA THR A 49 -20.41 12.10 7.04
C THR A 49 -19.41 11.86 8.18
N GLU A 50 -19.69 12.39 9.38
CA GLU A 50 -18.83 12.15 10.55
C GLU A 50 -18.72 10.66 10.91
N GLU A 51 -19.80 9.90 10.72
CA GLU A 51 -19.78 8.45 10.86
C GLU A 51 -18.81 7.79 9.88
N GLN A 52 -18.86 8.17 8.59
CA GLN A 52 -17.95 7.63 7.58
C GLN A 52 -16.48 7.96 7.89
N LYS A 53 -16.21 9.15 8.41
CA LYS A 53 -14.86 9.54 8.86
C LYS A 53 -14.39 8.70 10.04
N ALA A 54 -15.26 8.48 11.03
CA ALA A 54 -14.96 7.66 12.21
C ALA A 54 -14.67 6.20 11.82
N VAL A 55 -15.51 5.61 10.98
CA VAL A 55 -15.33 4.26 10.44
C VAL A 55 -14.03 4.17 9.63
N SER A 56 -13.76 5.16 8.78
CA SER A 56 -12.51 5.22 8.01
C SER A 56 -11.29 5.23 8.93
N ARG A 57 -11.34 6.00 10.01
CA ARG A 57 -10.25 6.07 10.99
C ARG A 57 -10.02 4.74 11.70
N ALA A 58 -11.09 4.01 12.03
CA ALA A 58 -11.03 2.72 12.70
C ALA A 58 -10.39 1.65 11.80
N PHE A 59 -10.87 1.50 10.56
CA PHE A 59 -10.29 0.54 9.62
C PHE A 59 -8.86 0.91 9.21
N GLU A 60 -8.55 2.20 9.03
CA GLU A 60 -7.18 2.66 8.80
C GLU A 60 -6.25 2.25 9.96
N HIS A 61 -6.73 2.34 11.21
CA HIS A 61 -5.97 1.88 12.35
C HIS A 61 -5.76 0.37 12.32
N LEU A 62 -6.84 -0.40 12.18
CA LEU A 62 -6.83 -1.86 12.11
C LEU A 62 -5.84 -2.37 11.05
N ALA A 63 -5.92 -1.85 9.82
CA ALA A 63 -5.01 -2.30 8.76
C ALA A 63 -3.54 -2.02 9.07
N HIS A 64 -3.23 -0.91 9.76
CA HIS A 64 -1.85 -0.53 10.08
C HIS A 64 -1.29 -1.22 11.32
N THR A 65 -2.11 -1.42 12.36
CA THR A 65 -1.62 -1.93 13.65
C THR A 65 -1.58 -3.44 13.70
N SER A 66 -2.63 -4.11 13.23
CA SER A 66 -2.77 -5.56 13.36
C SER A 66 -2.51 -6.25 12.03
N LEU A 67 -3.19 -5.87 10.94
CA LEU A 67 -3.02 -6.56 9.65
C LEU A 67 -1.62 -6.39 9.05
N PHE A 68 -1.12 -5.15 8.98
CA PHE A 68 0.21 -4.92 8.42
C PHE A 68 1.31 -5.57 9.26
N ALA A 69 1.17 -5.54 10.58
CA ALA A 69 2.14 -6.13 11.50
C ALA A 69 2.12 -7.66 11.44
N SER A 70 0.94 -8.29 11.40
CA SER A 70 0.81 -9.74 11.20
C SER A 70 1.35 -10.17 9.83
N HIS A 71 1.06 -9.44 8.75
CA HIS A 71 1.64 -9.76 7.44
C HIS A 71 3.18 -9.61 7.40
N ARG A 72 3.75 -8.71 8.23
CA ARG A 72 5.20 -8.51 8.31
C ARG A 72 5.95 -9.75 8.80
N LEU A 73 5.28 -10.64 9.54
CA LEU A 73 5.81 -11.93 9.97
C LEU A 73 6.25 -12.80 8.78
N PHE A 74 5.44 -12.90 7.72
CA PHE A 74 5.78 -13.71 6.54
C PHE A 74 7.04 -13.21 5.84
N ARG A 75 7.28 -11.89 5.87
CA ARG A 75 8.53 -11.31 5.34
C ARG A 75 9.73 -11.59 6.21
N LEU A 76 9.53 -11.70 7.52
CA LEU A 76 10.59 -12.07 8.45
C LEU A 76 11.00 -13.53 8.21
N GLU A 77 10.02 -14.41 8.06
CA GLU A 77 10.22 -15.83 7.74
C GLU A 77 10.86 -16.02 6.36
N ASN A 78 10.41 -15.24 5.36
CA ASN A 78 10.90 -15.30 3.99
C ASN A 78 11.93 -14.21 3.67
N VAL A 79 12.74 -13.76 4.65
CA VAL A 79 13.64 -12.60 4.49
C VAL A 79 14.65 -12.78 3.34
N SER A 80 15.04 -14.02 3.04
CA SER A 80 15.92 -14.30 1.90
C SER A 80 15.25 -14.02 0.57
N GLN A 81 14.04 -14.52 0.34
CA GLN A 81 13.26 -14.24 -0.86
C GLN A 81 12.88 -12.76 -0.94
N PHE A 82 12.56 -12.15 0.21
CA PHE A 82 12.31 -10.70 0.28
C PHE A 82 13.53 -9.88 -0.11
N ALA A 83 14.74 -10.31 0.26
CA ALA A 83 15.96 -9.61 -0.12
C ALA A 83 16.33 -9.78 -1.61
N GLU A 84 15.88 -10.85 -2.27
CA GLU A 84 16.07 -11.04 -3.72
C GLU A 84 15.27 -10.04 -4.57
N LEU A 85 14.30 -9.38 -3.96
CA LEU A 85 13.61 -8.26 -4.58
C LEU A 85 14.52 -7.05 -4.75
N LEU A 86 15.62 -6.97 -3.98
CA LEU A 86 16.64 -5.94 -4.14
C LEU A 86 17.18 -6.01 -5.57
N PRO A 87 17.19 -4.89 -6.30
CA PRO A 87 17.60 -4.90 -7.69
C PRO A 87 19.05 -5.37 -7.79
N PRO A 88 19.33 -6.28 -8.75
CA PRO A 88 20.66 -6.81 -8.91
C PRO A 88 21.64 -5.67 -9.21
N ASN A 89 22.76 -5.66 -8.50
CA ASN A 89 23.91 -4.77 -8.74
C ASN A 89 23.72 -3.27 -8.47
N ILE A 90 22.71 -2.81 -7.71
CA ILE A 90 22.62 -1.38 -7.31
C ILE A 90 23.91 -0.87 -6.65
N PHE A 91 24.58 -1.74 -5.90
CA PHE A 91 25.78 -1.41 -5.15
C PHE A 91 27.05 -2.03 -5.76
N GLY A 92 26.98 -2.49 -7.01
CA GLY A 92 28.10 -3.12 -7.71
C GLY A 92 28.74 -4.24 -6.88
N LEU A 93 30.06 -4.15 -6.67
CA LEU A 93 30.84 -5.11 -5.89
C LEU A 93 30.38 -5.25 -4.42
N PHE A 94 29.74 -4.22 -3.85
CA PHE A 94 29.24 -4.25 -2.47
C PHE A 94 27.88 -4.94 -2.32
N HIS A 95 27.26 -5.39 -3.42
CA HIS A 95 25.92 -5.97 -3.41
C HIS A 95 25.75 -7.10 -2.35
N PRO A 96 26.64 -8.10 -2.23
CA PRO A 96 26.49 -9.15 -1.21
C PRO A 96 26.49 -8.59 0.23
N PHE A 97 27.35 -7.61 0.52
CA PHE A 97 27.42 -6.97 1.83
C PHE A 97 26.17 -6.14 2.13
N VAL A 98 25.65 -5.40 1.14
CA VAL A 98 24.43 -4.61 1.31
C VAL A 98 23.22 -5.50 1.52
N VAL A 99 23.09 -6.61 0.76
CA VAL A 99 22.03 -7.59 0.95
C VAL A 99 22.12 -8.21 2.35
N GLN A 100 23.32 -8.59 2.79
CA GLN A 100 23.51 -9.18 4.12
C GLN A 100 23.20 -8.19 5.25
N PHE A 101 23.59 -6.92 5.10
CA PHE A 101 23.26 -5.85 6.02
C PHE A 101 21.76 -5.55 6.04
N PHE A 102 21.12 -5.49 4.87
CA PHE A 102 19.68 -5.31 4.74
C PHE A 102 18.91 -6.41 5.45
N LYS A 103 19.26 -7.69 5.24
CA LYS A 103 18.64 -8.83 5.93
C LYS A 103 18.75 -8.66 7.45
N ARG A 104 19.96 -8.39 7.97
CA ARG A 104 20.20 -8.20 9.41
C ARG A 104 19.43 -7.02 9.99
N SER A 105 19.48 -5.87 9.32
CA SER A 105 18.79 -4.65 9.73
C SER A 105 17.28 -4.83 9.69
N TYR A 106 16.76 -5.52 8.67
CA TYR A 106 15.33 -5.78 8.53
C TYR A 106 14.83 -6.72 9.62
N VAL A 107 15.54 -7.83 9.89
CA VAL A 107 15.22 -8.76 10.97
C VAL A 107 15.22 -8.04 12.31
N SER A 108 16.30 -7.31 12.62
CA SER A 108 16.43 -6.56 13.88
C SER A 108 15.33 -5.52 14.05
N SER A 109 15.09 -4.67 13.04
CA SER A 109 14.04 -3.65 13.09
C SER A 109 12.63 -4.25 13.22
N THR A 110 12.37 -5.35 12.52
CA THR A 110 11.07 -6.03 12.57
C THR A 110 10.84 -6.68 13.92
N ALA A 111 11.83 -7.40 14.45
CA ALA A 111 11.76 -8.00 15.77
C ALA A 111 11.54 -6.93 16.84
N SER A 112 12.31 -5.83 16.82
CA SER A 112 12.10 -4.71 17.74
C SER A 112 10.70 -4.12 17.62
N MET A 113 10.21 -3.83 16.39
CA MET A 113 8.84 -3.33 16.22
C MET A 113 7.82 -4.29 16.82
N LEU A 114 7.92 -5.59 16.51
CA LEU A 114 6.98 -6.59 17.01
C LEU A 114 6.97 -6.62 18.54
N THR A 115 8.13 -6.58 19.19
CA THR A 115 8.21 -6.55 20.67
C THR A 115 7.51 -5.35 21.31
N TRP A 116 7.46 -4.21 20.62
CA TRP A 116 6.80 -2.99 21.11
C TRP A 116 5.31 -2.90 20.75
N THR A 117 4.86 -3.70 19.77
CA THR A 117 3.44 -3.75 19.38
C THR A 117 2.68 -4.80 20.17
N GLY A 118 1.38 -4.56 20.40
CA GLY A 118 0.51 -5.54 21.05
C GLY A 118 0.52 -6.90 20.34
N ILE A 119 0.55 -6.89 19.01
CA ILE A 119 0.50 -8.11 18.20
C ILE A 119 1.73 -9.01 18.37
N GLY A 120 2.92 -8.45 18.55
CA GLY A 120 4.15 -9.25 18.66
C GLY A 120 4.30 -9.99 19.99
N LYS A 121 3.39 -9.79 20.95
CA LYS A 121 3.31 -10.58 22.19
C LYS A 121 2.57 -11.90 22.01
N HIS A 122 1.83 -12.06 20.90
CA HIS A 122 1.09 -13.27 20.59
C HIS A 122 1.98 -14.32 19.93
N SER A 123 1.57 -15.58 19.99
CA SER A 123 2.20 -16.65 19.22
C SER A 123 2.05 -16.43 17.72
N ARG A 124 2.87 -17.11 16.91
CA ARG A 124 2.82 -17.03 15.44
C ARG A 124 1.40 -17.27 14.91
N ASP A 125 0.75 -18.33 15.36
CA ASP A 125 -0.58 -18.74 14.87
C ASP A 125 -1.66 -17.76 15.29
N GLU A 126 -1.58 -17.21 16.50
CA GLU A 126 -2.49 -16.14 16.94
C GLU A 126 -2.29 -14.86 16.14
N GLN A 127 -1.06 -14.46 15.81
CA GLN A 127 -0.80 -13.29 14.96
C GLN A 127 -1.40 -13.47 13.57
N ILE A 128 -1.28 -14.66 13.00
CA ILE A 128 -1.88 -15.01 11.71
C ILE A 128 -3.40 -15.01 11.81
N GLY A 129 -3.96 -15.56 12.90
CA GLY A 129 -5.39 -15.54 13.21
C GLY A 129 -5.95 -14.13 13.26
N ILE A 130 -5.31 -13.23 14.01
CA ILE A 130 -5.68 -11.81 14.10
C ILE A 130 -5.71 -11.17 12.70
N GLY A 131 -4.66 -11.36 11.90
CA GLY A 131 -4.62 -10.83 10.54
C GLY A 131 -5.70 -11.43 9.62
N SER A 132 -6.02 -12.71 9.81
CA SER A 132 -7.09 -13.38 9.04
C SER A 132 -8.47 -12.82 9.40
N ASP A 133 -8.72 -12.55 10.68
CA ASP A 133 -9.97 -11.93 11.14
C ASP A 133 -10.08 -10.49 10.68
N ASP A 134 -8.98 -9.74 10.67
CA ASP A 134 -8.92 -8.40 10.08
C ASP A 134 -9.30 -8.40 8.59
N ILE A 135 -8.77 -9.36 7.82
CA ILE A 135 -9.10 -9.55 6.40
C ILE A 135 -10.60 -9.82 6.24
N ARG A 136 -11.18 -10.71 7.05
CA ARG A 136 -12.62 -10.99 7.03
C ARG A 136 -13.45 -9.76 7.40
N ALA A 137 -13.03 -9.01 8.42
CA ALA A 137 -13.72 -7.77 8.83
C ALA A 137 -13.70 -6.72 7.71
N ILE A 138 -12.55 -6.52 7.07
CA ILE A 138 -12.39 -5.64 5.91
C ILE A 138 -13.29 -6.11 4.75
N SER A 139 -13.26 -7.41 4.44
CA SER A 139 -14.08 -8.00 3.39
C SER A 139 -15.57 -7.79 3.64
N ASN A 140 -16.04 -8.09 4.85
CA ASN A 140 -17.44 -7.94 5.24
C ASN A 140 -17.89 -6.49 5.19
N PHE A 141 -17.05 -5.57 5.70
CA PHE A 141 -17.36 -4.15 5.66
C PHE A 141 -17.38 -3.61 4.24
N LEU A 142 -16.43 -4.01 3.39
CA LEU A 142 -16.41 -3.63 1.98
C LEU A 142 -17.66 -4.18 1.27
N GLY A 143 -18.00 -5.44 1.49
CA GLY A 143 -19.14 -6.11 0.89
C GLY A 143 -19.14 -5.94 -0.63
N THR A 144 -20.20 -5.33 -1.16
CA THR A 144 -20.37 -5.01 -2.59
C THR A 144 -20.00 -3.57 -2.96
N LYS A 145 -19.48 -2.78 -2.01
CA LYS A 145 -19.18 -1.35 -2.23
C LYS A 145 -18.03 -1.18 -3.24
N HIS A 146 -18.08 -0.07 -3.97
CA HIS A 146 -17.03 0.23 -4.95
C HIS A 146 -15.73 0.69 -4.27
N TYR A 147 -15.87 1.48 -3.21
CA TYR A 147 -14.84 1.94 -2.28
C TYR A 147 -15.42 1.93 -0.85
N PHE A 148 -14.58 2.10 0.16
CA PHE A 148 -15.01 2.03 1.57
C PHE A 148 -16.14 3.00 1.90
N CYS A 149 -16.12 4.20 1.32
CA CYS A 149 -17.11 5.25 1.56
C CYS A 149 -18.10 5.48 0.40
N GLY A 150 -18.21 4.54 -0.55
CA GLY A 150 -19.16 4.63 -1.67
C GLY A 150 -18.50 4.54 -3.04
N PHE A 151 -18.79 5.48 -3.94
CA PHE A 151 -18.32 5.45 -5.34
C PHE A 151 -17.09 6.31 -5.62
N LYS A 152 -16.72 7.20 -4.70
CA LYS A 152 -15.52 8.03 -4.80
C LYS A 152 -14.45 7.48 -3.85
N PRO A 153 -13.20 7.30 -4.30
CA PRO A 153 -12.13 6.85 -3.42
C PRO A 153 -11.81 7.93 -2.38
N THR A 154 -11.45 7.49 -1.17
CA THR A 154 -11.04 8.36 -0.06
C THR A 154 -9.67 7.95 0.47
N ARG A 155 -9.18 8.60 1.53
CA ARG A 155 -7.86 8.29 2.11
C ARG A 155 -7.79 6.85 2.60
N ILE A 156 -8.89 6.33 3.15
CA ILE A 156 -8.93 4.95 3.61
C ILE A 156 -8.67 3.98 2.45
N ASP A 157 -9.20 4.23 1.24
CA ASP A 157 -8.95 3.31 0.13
C ASP A 157 -7.48 3.26 -0.28
N ALA A 158 -6.77 4.40 -0.20
CA ALA A 158 -5.34 4.44 -0.42
C ALA A 158 -4.57 3.67 0.67
N ALA A 159 -4.97 3.80 1.93
CA ALA A 159 -4.36 3.07 3.04
C ALA A 159 -4.62 1.55 2.96
N MET A 160 -5.86 1.16 2.67
CA MET A 160 -6.25 -0.24 2.49
C MET A 160 -5.52 -0.86 1.31
N PHE A 161 -5.47 -0.19 0.16
CA PHE A 161 -4.72 -0.67 -1.00
C PHE A 161 -3.23 -0.86 -0.66
N ALA A 162 -2.62 0.08 0.08
CA ALA A 162 -1.22 -0.03 0.46
C ALA A 162 -0.94 -1.29 1.30
N VAL A 163 -1.84 -1.69 2.19
CA VAL A 163 -1.68 -2.91 3.02
C VAL A 163 -2.08 -4.16 2.24
N LEU A 164 -3.27 -4.18 1.63
CA LEU A 164 -3.80 -5.35 0.93
C LEU A 164 -2.98 -5.75 -0.30
N ALA A 165 -2.45 -4.78 -1.05
CA ALA A 165 -1.58 -5.09 -2.19
C ALA A 165 -0.30 -5.81 -1.77
N GLN A 166 0.19 -5.59 -0.54
CA GLN A 166 1.35 -6.32 -0.02
C GLN A 166 1.05 -7.79 0.23
N ILE A 167 -0.18 -8.11 0.64
CA ILE A 167 -0.66 -9.48 0.82
C ILE A 167 -0.88 -10.15 -0.54
N VAL A 168 -1.61 -9.46 -1.43
CA VAL A 168 -2.03 -9.99 -2.74
C VAL A 168 -0.85 -10.25 -3.68
N TYR A 169 0.14 -9.35 -3.71
CA TYR A 169 1.30 -9.46 -4.59
C TYR A 169 2.58 -9.85 -3.85
N ALA A 170 2.47 -10.49 -2.69
CA ALA A 170 3.62 -11.08 -2.03
C ALA A 170 4.27 -12.14 -2.95
N PRO A 171 5.61 -12.15 -3.08
CA PRO A 171 6.33 -13.08 -3.96
C PRO A 171 6.58 -14.45 -3.29
N PHE A 172 5.96 -14.68 -2.13
CA PHE A 172 6.10 -15.86 -1.30
C PHE A 172 4.72 -16.28 -0.79
N ASP A 173 4.59 -17.55 -0.44
CA ASP A 173 3.37 -18.09 0.14
C ASP A 173 3.09 -17.41 1.49
N ASN A 174 1.83 -17.07 1.71
CA ASN A 174 1.38 -16.50 2.97
C ASN A 174 -0.08 -16.89 3.22
N GLU A 175 -0.36 -17.27 4.47
CA GLU A 175 -1.66 -17.77 4.90
C GLU A 175 -2.78 -16.72 4.72
N HIS A 176 -2.44 -15.43 4.81
CA HIS A 176 -3.38 -14.33 4.56
C HIS A 176 -3.90 -14.31 3.13
N LEU A 177 -3.04 -14.53 2.13
CA LEU A 177 -3.45 -14.60 0.74
C LEU A 177 -4.39 -15.79 0.49
N GLU A 178 -4.18 -16.91 1.18
CA GLU A 178 -5.08 -18.06 1.08
C GLU A 178 -6.48 -17.77 1.65
N ILE A 179 -6.57 -17.03 2.77
CA ILE A 179 -7.85 -16.52 3.28
C ILE A 179 -8.52 -15.59 2.26
N VAL A 180 -7.75 -14.67 1.66
CA VAL A 180 -8.27 -13.77 0.62
C VAL A 180 -8.83 -14.55 -0.57
N LYS A 181 -8.12 -15.57 -1.06
CA LYS A 181 -8.57 -16.38 -2.20
C LYS A 181 -9.79 -17.25 -1.88
N ARG A 182 -9.83 -17.85 -0.69
CA ARG A 182 -10.85 -18.84 -0.32
C ARG A 182 -12.14 -18.22 0.21
N GLU A 183 -12.02 -17.16 1.01
CA GLU A 183 -13.13 -16.61 1.79
C GLU A 183 -13.48 -15.17 1.39
N CYS A 184 -12.52 -14.39 0.89
CA CYS A 184 -12.70 -12.96 0.66
C CYS A 184 -12.35 -12.51 -0.79
N PRO A 185 -12.98 -13.09 -1.83
CA PRO A 185 -12.64 -12.78 -3.23
C PRO A 185 -12.91 -11.32 -3.63
N ASN A 186 -13.85 -10.64 -2.96
CA ASN A 186 -14.12 -9.21 -3.15
C ASN A 186 -12.90 -8.32 -2.83
N ILE A 187 -12.00 -8.75 -1.95
CA ILE A 187 -10.74 -8.03 -1.67
C ILE A 187 -9.83 -8.06 -2.91
N MET A 188 -9.72 -9.20 -3.60
CA MET A 188 -8.94 -9.30 -4.83
C MET A 188 -9.48 -8.34 -5.89
N GLU A 189 -10.79 -8.34 -6.09
CA GLU A 189 -11.45 -7.45 -7.04
C GLU A 189 -11.23 -5.97 -6.70
N TYR A 190 -11.27 -5.62 -5.42
CA TYR A 190 -11.01 -4.28 -4.92
C TYR A 190 -9.57 -3.82 -5.17
N VAL A 191 -8.59 -4.67 -4.85
CA VAL A 191 -7.17 -4.39 -5.11
C VAL A 191 -6.91 -4.23 -6.60
N GLU A 192 -7.41 -5.14 -7.43
CA GLU A 192 -7.28 -5.07 -8.90
C GLU A 192 -7.91 -3.80 -9.48
N ARG A 193 -9.10 -3.42 -9.00
CA ARG A 193 -9.80 -2.20 -9.43
C ARG A 193 -8.98 -0.94 -9.16
N ILE A 194 -8.42 -0.81 -7.96
CA ILE A 194 -7.59 0.34 -7.58
C ILE A 194 -6.30 0.35 -8.40
N LYS A 195 -5.61 -0.79 -8.51
CA LYS A 195 -4.41 -0.94 -9.34
C LYS A 195 -4.66 -0.49 -10.77
N ASN A 196 -5.67 -1.06 -11.42
CA ASN A 196 -5.94 -0.82 -12.84
C ASN A 196 -6.36 0.63 -13.12
N ARG A 197 -6.98 1.31 -12.14
CA ARG A 197 -7.43 2.70 -12.31
C ARG A 197 -6.34 3.74 -12.08
N TYR A 198 -5.42 3.50 -11.15
CA TYR A 198 -4.49 4.54 -10.68
C TYR A 198 -3.01 4.20 -10.88
N TRP A 199 -2.68 2.95 -11.23
CA TRP A 199 -1.32 2.49 -11.53
C TRP A 199 -1.23 1.88 -12.95
N PRO A 200 -1.40 2.69 -14.01
CA PRO A 200 -1.25 2.21 -15.39
C PRO A 200 0.18 1.73 -15.70
N ASP A 201 1.16 2.21 -14.93
CA ASP A 201 2.57 1.84 -14.97
C ASP A 201 2.91 0.74 -13.96
N TRP A 202 1.94 -0.06 -13.48
CA TRP A 202 2.17 -1.05 -12.41
C TRP A 202 3.38 -1.96 -12.66
N GLY A 203 3.55 -2.50 -13.87
CA GLY A 203 4.67 -3.39 -14.19
C GLY A 203 6.03 -2.68 -14.13
N ASP A 204 6.09 -1.43 -14.62
CA ASP A 204 7.28 -0.59 -14.53
C ASP A 204 7.56 -0.20 -13.09
N ALA A 205 6.52 0.15 -12.34
CA ALA A 205 6.60 0.44 -10.93
C ALA A 205 7.17 -0.77 -10.20
N THR A 206 6.62 -1.98 -10.35
CA THR A 206 7.05 -3.17 -9.59
C THR A 206 8.45 -3.68 -9.90
N THR A 207 8.98 -3.39 -11.09
CA THR A 207 10.27 -3.93 -11.57
C THR A 207 11.42 -2.93 -11.55
N LYS A 208 11.16 -1.64 -11.79
CA LYS A 208 12.21 -0.61 -11.82
C LYS A 208 12.36 0.00 -10.42
N PHE A 209 13.49 -0.24 -9.77
CA PHE A 209 13.82 0.48 -8.55
C PHE A 209 14.21 1.91 -8.89
N THR A 210 13.27 2.82 -8.67
CA THR A 210 13.48 4.25 -8.75
C THR A 210 13.09 4.91 -7.43
N MET A 211 14.01 5.70 -6.89
CA MET A 211 13.71 6.60 -5.77
C MET A 211 13.02 7.89 -6.24
N ASP A 212 12.97 8.14 -7.56
CA ASP A 212 12.28 9.28 -8.14
C ASP A 212 10.78 9.01 -8.20
N SER A 213 10.05 9.63 -7.28
CA SER A 213 8.60 9.70 -7.36
C SER A 213 8.21 10.97 -8.12
N ASN A 214 8.06 10.87 -9.45
CA ASN A 214 7.45 11.94 -10.26
C ASN A 214 5.92 11.98 -10.05
N TRP A 215 5.46 12.03 -8.79
CA TRP A 215 4.04 12.01 -8.43
C TRP A 215 3.25 13.19 -9.01
N ARG A 216 3.93 14.28 -9.42
CA ARG A 216 3.34 15.43 -10.11
C ARG A 216 3.09 15.18 -11.60
N LYS A 217 3.74 14.19 -12.23
CA LYS A 217 3.47 13.83 -13.63
C LYS A 217 2.18 13.01 -13.66
N ARG A 218 1.14 13.58 -14.26
CA ARG A 218 -0.09 12.83 -14.53
C ARG A 218 0.21 11.71 -15.54
N PRO A 219 -0.38 10.51 -15.38
CA PRO A 219 -0.25 9.45 -16.37
C PRO A 219 -0.70 9.91 -17.76
N LYS A 220 -0.05 9.40 -18.80
CA LYS A 220 -0.40 9.71 -20.19
C LYS A 220 -1.82 9.17 -20.46
N GLY A 221 -2.77 10.05 -20.77
CA GLY A 221 -4.19 9.69 -20.91
C GLY A 221 -5.06 9.91 -19.67
N TYR A 222 -4.53 10.49 -18.59
CA TYR A 222 -5.35 10.93 -17.46
C TYR A 222 -6.32 12.05 -17.89
N VAL A 223 -7.61 11.73 -17.93
CA VAL A 223 -8.68 12.71 -18.12
C VAL A 223 -9.15 13.16 -16.73
N PRO A 224 -8.99 14.43 -16.36
CA PRO A 224 -9.53 14.93 -15.10
C PRO A 224 -11.05 14.75 -15.10
N SER A 225 -11.63 14.19 -14.03
CA SER A 225 -13.07 14.24 -13.83
C SER A 225 -13.46 15.70 -13.67
N THR A 226 -14.18 16.26 -14.64
CA THR A 226 -14.64 17.65 -14.64
C THR A 226 -15.59 17.88 -13.47
N GLY A 227 -15.05 18.37 -12.36
CA GLY A 227 -15.80 19.08 -11.32
C GLY A 227 -15.69 20.57 -11.60
N THR A 228 -16.80 21.18 -11.97
CA THR A 228 -17.00 22.62 -12.14
C THR A 228 -16.43 23.41 -10.95
N GLY A 229 -15.51 24.32 -11.22
CA GLY A 229 -14.89 25.21 -10.24
C GLY A 229 -13.89 26.13 -10.91
N SER A 230 -14.40 27.19 -11.52
CA SER A 230 -13.64 28.33 -12.04
C SER A 230 -12.75 28.96 -10.96
N ASN A 231 -11.46 29.13 -11.26
CA ASN A 231 -10.80 30.44 -11.25
C ASN A 231 -9.33 30.28 -11.66
N GLY A 232 -8.97 30.95 -12.75
CA GLY A 232 -7.60 31.05 -13.22
C GLY A 232 -6.80 32.09 -12.44
N SER A 233 -5.48 31.99 -12.52
CA SER A 233 -4.60 33.14 -12.69
C SER A 233 -3.26 32.69 -13.32
N PRO A 234 -2.66 33.50 -14.20
CA PRO A 234 -1.57 33.09 -15.09
C PRO A 234 -0.19 33.34 -14.48
N THR A 235 0.73 32.38 -14.61
CA THR A 235 2.13 32.59 -14.25
C THR A 235 2.87 33.37 -15.33
N ALA A 236 3.37 34.53 -14.93
CA ALA A 236 4.17 35.45 -15.73
C ALA A 236 5.45 34.79 -16.27
N LYS A 237 5.73 35.01 -17.55
CA LYS A 237 7.04 34.74 -18.17
C LYS A 237 8.04 35.79 -17.64
N LYS A 238 9.14 35.34 -17.04
CA LYS A 238 10.34 36.18 -16.87
C LYS A 238 11.11 36.14 -18.18
N ASN A 239 11.15 37.28 -18.88
CA ASN A 239 12.12 37.55 -19.92
C ASN A 239 13.44 37.93 -19.23
N THR A 240 14.52 37.25 -19.60
CA THR A 240 15.90 37.66 -19.35
C THR A 240 16.29 38.69 -20.42
N GLU A 241 16.73 39.86 -19.99
CA GLU A 241 17.77 40.64 -20.68
C GLU A 241 19.15 40.06 -20.31
#